data_AF-A0A2K6B2H5-F1
#
_entry.id   AF-A0A2K6B2H5-F1
#
_cell.length_a   1.000
_cell.length_b   1.000
_cell.length_c   1.000
_cell.angle_alpha   90.00
_cell.angle_beta   90.00
_cell.angle_gamma   90.00
#
_symmetry.space_group_name_H-M   'P 1'
#
loop_
_entity.id
_entity.type
_entity.pdbx_description
1 polymer ?
#
loop_
_entity_poly.entity_id
_entity_poly.type
_entity_poly.pdbx_seq_one_letter_code
_entity_poly.pdbx_strand_id
1 'polypeptide(L)'
;MEPYKVNKLWAFVKMCKQDPSVLHTDKMCFLREWVESMGGKVPPATQKAKSEENTKEEKPDEIDNEGVIEPDTDAPQEMGDENAEITEDMMDQANDKKPGCFEDNPYPSP
;
A
#
# COMPACT_ATOMS: atom_id res chain seq x y z
N MET A 1 3.42 -17.94 -16.66
CA MET A 1 2.93 -17.65 -15.29
C MET A 1 3.99 -18.14 -14.32
N GLU A 2 4.47 -17.31 -13.40
CA GLU A 2 5.50 -17.74 -12.44
C GLU A 2 4.91 -18.77 -11.45
N PRO A 3 5.56 -19.93 -11.24
CA PRO A 3 5.06 -20.98 -10.34
C PRO A 3 4.93 -20.49 -8.89
N TYR A 4 5.79 -19.54 -8.50
CA TYR A 4 5.73 -18.87 -7.20
C TYR A 4 4.41 -18.12 -6.95
N LYS A 5 3.92 -17.38 -7.96
CA LYS A 5 2.67 -16.62 -7.86
C LYS A 5 1.47 -17.54 -7.66
N VAL A 6 1.45 -18.68 -8.35
CA VAL A 6 0.41 -19.71 -8.19
C VAL A 6 0.45 -20.33 -6.79
N ASN A 7 1.64 -20.66 -6.27
CA ASN A 7 1.78 -21.20 -4.92
C ASN A 7 1.32 -20.22 -3.84
N LYS A 8 1.63 -18.93 -3.98
CA LYS A 8 1.17 -17.88 -3.06
C LYS A 8 -0.35 -17.76 -3.05
N LEU A 9 -0.97 -17.79 -4.23
CA LEU A 9 -2.44 -17.77 -4.35
C LEU A 9 -3.06 -19.02 -3.71
N TRP A 10 -2.49 -20.20 -3.96
CA TRP A 10 -2.99 -21.44 -3.37
C TRP A 10 -2.91 -21.41 -1.83
N ALA A 11 -1.83 -20.87 -1.28
CA ALA A 11 -1.69 -20.65 0.16
C ALA A 11 -2.77 -19.69 0.70
N PHE A 12 -3.06 -18.59 0.00
CA PHE A 12 -4.13 -17.67 0.36
C PHE A 12 -5.51 -18.35 0.36
N VAL A 13 -5.85 -19.09 -0.70
CA VAL A 13 -7.10 -19.86 -0.77
C VAL A 13 -7.20 -20.86 0.38
N LYS A 14 -6.10 -21.52 0.73
CA LYS A 14 -6.03 -22.42 1.88
C LYS A 14 -6.26 -21.69 3.20
N MET A 15 -5.81 -20.44 3.34
CA MET A 15 -6.12 -19.62 4.53
C MET A 15 -7.60 -19.22 4.58
N CYS A 16 -8.20 -18.77 3.48
CA CYS A 16 -9.63 -18.41 3.44
C CYS A 16 -10.54 -19.59 3.82
N LYS A 17 -10.13 -20.83 3.50
CA LYS A 17 -10.84 -22.05 3.92
C LYS A 17 -10.75 -22.33 5.41
N GLN A 18 -9.62 -21.96 6.04
CA GLN A 18 -9.42 -22.15 7.48
C GLN A 18 -10.11 -21.05 8.28
N ASP A 19 -10.04 -19.82 7.78
CA ASP A 19 -10.64 -18.66 8.41
C ASP A 19 -11.42 -17.83 7.37
N PRO A 20 -12.74 -18.00 7.31
CA PRO A 20 -13.59 -17.24 6.42
C PRO A 20 -13.62 -15.74 6.75
N SER A 21 -13.23 -15.33 7.97
CA SER A 21 -13.28 -13.92 8.40
C SER A 21 -12.40 -13.00 7.54
N VAL A 22 -11.34 -13.55 6.94
CA VAL A 22 -10.45 -12.83 6.01
C VAL A 22 -11.23 -12.22 4.83
N LEU A 23 -12.27 -12.91 4.36
CA LEU A 23 -13.13 -12.45 3.26
C LEU A 23 -14.11 -11.33 3.65
N HIS A 24 -14.23 -11.04 4.94
CA HIS A 24 -15.10 -9.98 5.49
C HIS A 24 -14.38 -8.65 5.70
N THR A 25 -13.08 -8.56 5.36
CA THR A 25 -12.32 -7.31 5.42
C THR A 25 -12.63 -6.39 4.22
N ASP A 26 -12.52 -5.07 4.40
CA ASP A 26 -12.77 -4.10 3.32
C ASP A 26 -11.89 -4.33 2.09
N LYS A 27 -10.65 -4.78 2.32
CA LYS A 27 -9.70 -5.07 1.23
C LYS A 27 -10.09 -6.30 0.40
N MET A 28 -10.98 -7.15 0.89
CA MET A 28 -11.43 -8.39 0.23
C MET A 28 -12.87 -8.30 -0.28
N CYS A 29 -13.50 -7.13 -0.23
CA CYS A 29 -14.87 -6.91 -0.68
C CYS A 29 -15.07 -7.30 -2.15
N PHE A 30 -14.11 -6.93 -3.02
CA PHE A 30 -14.14 -7.27 -4.45
C PHE A 30 -14.17 -8.78 -4.70
N LEU A 31 -13.50 -9.55 -3.83
CA LEU A 31 -13.42 -11.01 -3.96
C LEU A 31 -14.75 -11.65 -3.56
N ARG A 32 -15.39 -11.12 -2.51
CA ARG A 32 -16.75 -11.54 -2.12
C ARG A 32 -17.75 -11.24 -3.23
N GLU A 33 -17.73 -10.03 -3.77
CA GLU A 33 -18.61 -9.63 -4.88
C GLU A 33 -18.40 -10.49 -6.12
N TRP A 34 -17.15 -10.81 -6.46
CA TRP A 34 -16.84 -11.74 -7.55
C TRP A 34 -17.39 -13.15 -7.29
N VAL A 35 -17.24 -13.66 -6.06
CA VAL A 35 -17.80 -14.97 -5.67
C VAL A 35 -19.31 -14.98 -5.77
N GLU A 36 -19.98 -13.92 -5.30
CA GLU A 36 -21.44 -13.75 -5.37
C GLU A 36 -21.93 -13.61 -6.82
N SER A 37 -21.19 -12.89 -7.66
CA SER A 37 -21.46 -12.78 -9.10
C SER A 37 -21.36 -14.14 -9.80
N MET A 38 -20.53 -15.06 -9.31
CA MET A 38 -20.46 -16.44 -9.80
C MET A 38 -21.54 -17.36 -9.18
N GLY A 39 -22.45 -16.81 -8.36
CA GLY A 39 -23.49 -17.56 -7.64
C GLY A 39 -22.96 -18.30 -6.40
N GLY A 40 -21.72 -18.06 -6.01
CA GLY A 40 -21.15 -18.57 -4.78
C GLY A 40 -21.64 -17.78 -3.56
N LYS A 41 -21.77 -18.44 -2.41
CA LYS A 41 -22.15 -17.78 -1.16
C LYS A 41 -20.96 -17.82 -0.21
N VAL A 42 -20.48 -16.66 0.23
CA VAL A 42 -19.37 -16.59 1.19
C VAL A 42 -19.88 -17.00 2.58
N PRO A 43 -19.17 -17.87 3.32
CA PRO A 43 -19.58 -18.24 4.67
C PRO A 43 -19.64 -17.01 5.59
N PRO A 44 -20.63 -16.94 6.51
CA PRO A 44 -20.63 -15.89 7.53
C PRO A 44 -19.35 -15.98 8.35
N ALA A 45 -18.81 -14.83 8.76
CA ALA A 45 -17.64 -14.79 9.62
C ALA A 45 -17.93 -15.60 10.89
N THR A 46 -17.15 -16.64 11.17
CA THR A 46 -17.30 -17.43 12.40
C THR A 46 -17.03 -16.51 13.58
N GLN A 47 -18.11 -16.10 14.25
CA GLN A 47 -18.07 -15.28 15.46
C GLN A 47 -17.46 -16.09 16.62
N LYS A 48 -16.13 -16.19 16.69
CA LYS A 48 -15.47 -16.38 17.99
C LYS A 48 -15.49 -15.02 18.69
N ALA A 49 -16.53 -14.83 19.49
CA ALA A 49 -16.77 -13.74 20.44
C ALA A 49 -15.61 -12.73 20.62
N LYS A 50 -15.71 -11.59 19.93
CA LYS A 50 -15.84 -10.23 20.51
C LYS A 50 -15.56 -9.18 19.44
N SER A 51 -16.62 -8.74 18.78
CA SER A 51 -16.91 -7.34 18.44
C SER A 51 -18.05 -7.34 17.42
N GLU A 52 -19.27 -7.50 17.93
CA GLU A 52 -20.37 -6.72 17.38
C GLU A 52 -20.02 -5.23 17.58
N GLU A 53 -20.49 -4.39 16.66
CA GLU A 53 -20.27 -2.94 16.59
C GLU A 53 -19.03 -2.47 15.80
N ASN A 54 -19.21 -2.34 14.48
CA ASN A 54 -18.89 -1.06 13.86
C ASN A 54 -19.95 -0.68 12.81
N THR A 55 -21.23 -0.76 13.20
CA THR A 55 -22.15 0.35 12.91
C THR A 55 -21.97 1.33 14.06
N LYS A 56 -20.80 1.97 14.12
CA LYS A 56 -20.63 3.20 14.87
C LYS A 56 -20.71 4.27 13.81
N GLU A 57 -21.84 4.96 13.83
CA GLU A 57 -21.89 6.41 13.66
C GLU A 57 -20.47 6.96 13.87
N GLU A 58 -19.81 7.32 12.78
CA GLU A 58 -18.54 8.03 12.81
C GLU A 58 -18.88 9.37 13.46
N LYS A 59 -18.91 9.38 14.80
CA LYS A 59 -18.64 10.57 15.58
C LYS A 59 -17.43 11.18 14.89
N PRO A 60 -17.52 12.42 14.36
CA PRO A 60 -16.33 13.08 13.91
C PRO A 60 -15.45 13.13 15.16
N ASP A 61 -14.41 12.30 15.19
CA ASP A 61 -13.31 12.57 16.10
C ASP A 61 -12.94 14.02 15.78
N GLU A 62 -12.99 14.87 16.81
CA GLU A 62 -12.46 16.22 16.77
C GLU A 62 -10.96 16.08 16.50
N ILE A 63 -10.61 15.84 15.23
CA ILE A 63 -9.31 16.12 14.68
C ILE A 63 -9.21 17.62 14.84
N ASP A 64 -8.47 18.03 15.87
CA ASP A 64 -8.04 19.40 16.00
C ASP A 64 -7.41 19.82 14.67
N ASN A 65 -8.11 20.67 13.92
CA ASN A 65 -7.67 21.15 12.62
C ASN A 65 -6.62 22.27 12.79
N GLU A 66 -6.11 22.50 14.01
CA GLU A 66 -5.03 23.44 14.29
C GLU A 66 -3.69 22.85 13.82
N GLY A 67 -3.44 22.99 12.51
CA GLY A 67 -2.24 22.48 11.83
C GLY A 67 -2.51 21.78 10.50
N VAL A 68 -3.76 21.72 10.03
CA VAL A 68 -4.07 21.23 8.68
C VAL A 68 -3.49 22.20 7.67
N ILE A 69 -2.40 21.76 7.02
CA ILE A 69 -1.79 22.46 5.89
C ILE A 69 -2.75 22.28 4.73
N GLU A 70 -3.20 23.39 4.15
CA GLU A 70 -4.06 23.35 2.96
C GLU A 70 -3.40 22.50 1.87
N PRO A 71 -4.20 21.74 1.09
CA PRO A 71 -3.66 21.04 -0.06
C PRO A 71 -2.96 22.07 -0.95
N ASP A 72 -1.66 21.85 -1.21
CA ASP A 72 -0.87 22.72 -2.05
C ASP A 72 -1.60 22.92 -3.38
N THR A 73 -2.00 24.17 -3.63
CA THR A 73 -2.61 24.59 -4.90
C THR A 73 -1.52 24.99 -5.91
N ASP A 74 -0.27 24.60 -5.64
CA ASP A 74 0.82 24.82 -6.57
C ASP A 74 0.65 23.92 -7.79
N ALA A 75 1.22 24.36 -8.91
CA ALA A 75 1.26 23.56 -10.12
C ALA A 75 1.88 22.18 -9.80
N PRO A 76 1.37 21.10 -10.41
CA PRO A 76 2.00 19.80 -10.29
C PRO A 76 3.50 19.93 -10.52
N GLN A 77 4.30 19.43 -9.58
CA GLN A 77 5.75 19.44 -9.72
C GLN A 77 6.11 18.86 -11.08
N GLU A 78 6.94 19.57 -11.84
CA GLU A 78 7.32 19.12 -13.17
C GLU A 78 8.05 17.77 -13.04
N MET A 79 7.38 16.71 -13.46
CA MET A 79 8.00 15.41 -13.65
C MET A 79 8.81 15.57 -14.94
N GLY A 80 10.12 15.80 -14.80
CA GLY A 80 11.00 16.15 -15.92
C GLY A 80 10.82 15.28 -17.17
N ASP A 81 11.30 15.77 -18.30
CA ASP A 81 11.00 15.24 -19.65
C ASP A 81 11.01 13.70 -19.74
N GLU A 82 9.84 13.12 -20.02
CA GLU A 82 9.63 11.68 -20.18
C GLU A 82 10.39 11.09 -21.39
N ASN A 83 10.81 11.93 -22.34
CA ASN A 83 11.61 11.53 -23.50
C ASN A 83 13.12 11.65 -23.26
N ALA A 84 13.55 12.10 -22.07
CA ALA A 84 14.95 12.12 -21.70
C ALA A 84 15.45 10.68 -21.53
N GLU A 85 16.05 10.13 -22.59
CA GLU A 85 16.68 8.83 -22.54
C GLU A 85 17.99 8.92 -21.74
N ILE A 86 18.10 8.10 -20.69
CA ILE A 86 19.29 8.06 -19.86
C ILE A 86 20.40 7.40 -20.66
N THR A 87 21.23 8.22 -21.31
CA THR A 87 22.43 7.75 -22.02
C THR A 87 23.50 7.29 -21.05
N GLU A 88 24.36 6.36 -21.50
CA GLU A 88 25.40 5.74 -20.68
C GLU A 88 26.37 6.76 -20.07
N ASP A 89 26.72 7.81 -20.82
CA ASP A 89 27.52 8.95 -20.35
C ASP A 89 26.88 9.70 -19.15
N MET A 90 25.55 9.74 -19.05
CA MET A 90 24.84 10.40 -17.93
C MET A 90 24.87 9.55 -16.66
N MET A 91 24.93 8.22 -16.79
CA MET A 91 25.09 7.33 -15.63
C MET A 91 26.49 7.43 -15.03
N ASP A 92 27.52 7.49 -15.88
CA ASP A 92 28.91 7.61 -15.44
C ASP A 92 29.15 8.94 -14.70
N GLN A 93 28.66 10.06 -15.23
CA GLN A 93 28.76 11.37 -14.56
C GLN A 93 28.06 11.42 -13.19
N ALA A 94 26.93 10.71 -13.03
CA ALA A 94 26.21 10.65 -11.76
C ALA A 94 26.97 9.82 -10.71
N ASN A 95 27.68 8.77 -11.15
CA ASN A 95 28.44 7.90 -10.25
C ASN A 95 29.74 8.57 -9.80
N ASP A 96 30.38 9.36 -10.65
CA ASP A 96 31.58 10.15 -10.35
C ASP A 96 31.34 11.24 -9.29
N LYS A 97 30.09 11.68 -9.08
CA LYS A 97 29.71 12.68 -8.05
C LYS A 97 29.39 12.09 -6.68
N LYS A 98 29.38 10.76 -6.54
CA LYS A 98 29.13 10.06 -5.28
C LYS A 98 30.22 10.21 -4.20
N PRO A 99 31.53 10.33 -4.48
CA PRO A 99 32.55 10.41 -3.43
C PRO A 99 32.65 11.79 -2.73
N GLY A 100 32.04 12.86 -3.27
CA GLY A 100 32.15 14.21 -2.69
C GLY A 100 31.09 14.59 -1.66
N CYS A 101 30.00 13.82 -1.56
CA CYS A 101 28.88 14.19 -0.66
C CYS A 101 29.12 13.78 0.81
N PHE A 102 30.16 12.98 1.09
CA PHE A 102 30.43 12.46 2.44
C PHE A 102 31.50 13.25 3.21
N GLU A 103 32.26 14.14 2.56
CA GLU A 103 33.37 14.85 3.22
C GLU A 103 32.95 16.09 4.03
N ASP A 104 31.74 16.63 3.84
CA ASP A 104 31.21 17.75 4.64
C ASP A 104 30.39 17.30 5.87
N ASN A 105 30.73 16.17 6.50
CA ASN A 105 30.20 15.84 7.81
C ASN A 105 31.10 16.44 8.91
N PRO A 106 30.69 17.51 9.63
CA PRO A 106 31.53 18.21 10.59
C PRO A 106 31.80 17.43 11.90
N TYR A 107 31.33 16.19 12.01
CA TYR A 107 31.56 15.34 13.18
C TYR A 107 32.21 14.02 12.77
N PRO A 108 33.54 13.88 12.91
CA PRO A 108 34.13 12.54 12.93
C PRO A 108 33.61 11.80 14.16
N SER A 109 33.20 10.55 13.95
CA SER A 109 32.74 9.65 15.02
C SER A 109 33.86 9.38 16.04
N PRO A 110 33.51 9.11 17.32
CA PRO A 110 34.45 9.05 18.44
C PRO A 110 35.49 7.92 18.36
#